data_AF-A0AA39I539-F1
#
_entry.id   AF-A0AA39I539-F1
#
_cell.length_a   1.000
_cell.length_b   1.000
_cell.length_c   1.000
_cell.angle_alpha   90.00
_cell.angle_beta   90.00
_cell.angle_gamma   90.00
#
_symmetry.space_group_name_H-M   'P 1'
#
loop_
_entity.id
_entity.type
_entity.pdbx_description
1 polymer ?
#
loop_
_entity_poly.entity_id
_entity_poly.type
_entity_poly.pdbx_seq_one_letter_code
_entity_poly.pdbx_strand_id
1 'polypeptide(L)'
;MASTTSNLRGPLANHGFNLARSDRRNPSTMDPQTQMALDELQKLIDESRGSDSVDEGTWPLTRQNILGMLDQIPLEIMFTLNHSILWDAVSVCPLKIVDFIVDEYFMRDKKLSQEHLRTTASAVSIALIRRLTHECSENIAKLLAPAIQNSNVREELIHHLKGGVANRAAHRLGYIDIILAAFVEIDNLDFNLVHEPMDIVMGYFMEQGDDPLLKMAILSTMETTISKTPLFVKYLDSSGYLERLLVMLDRAKTNPDGGSDYNDLLYFFACLAASGPEYIPQFTPFLEGIFDKIVMFDCLDARERVDVFHKLFTCVASSEAKREMNKIFVGGRHFMRTAMQKVCVNVVSLNVVQRLVLLQGLKMAFSNAEPQDSDILEEWFNSFDEGMVAVLVGFMKTIEADQSVAAMELAEVLLKYEWAYDIFFRVNGFMDFLLDRSIKFEKSDAMQQKYDLVKQIASTKSPVLDQMQQAQLEHYVAQGVYYSARPAPEVDLLDG
;
A
#
# COMPACT_ATOMS: atom_id res chain seq x y z
N MET A 1 -11.62 10.81 -57.86
CA MET A 1 -11.42 11.63 -59.07
C MET A 1 -10.40 12.72 -58.77
N ALA A 2 -9.35 12.82 -59.59
CA ALA A 2 -8.40 13.93 -59.83
C ALA A 2 -7.86 14.73 -58.62
N SER A 3 -6.60 14.58 -58.19
CA SER A 3 -5.33 15.08 -58.77
C SER A 3 -5.23 16.61 -58.90
N THR A 4 -4.31 17.25 -58.16
CA THR A 4 -3.22 18.01 -58.79
C THR A 4 -2.10 18.34 -57.81
N THR A 5 -0.88 18.10 -58.30
CA THR A 5 0.45 18.43 -57.80
C THR A 5 0.83 19.87 -58.11
N SER A 6 1.64 20.53 -57.27
CA SER A 6 2.64 21.50 -57.75
C SER A 6 3.88 21.54 -56.85
N ASN A 7 5.00 21.13 -57.44
CA ASN A 7 6.37 21.32 -56.98
C ASN A 7 6.77 22.81 -57.00
N LEU A 8 7.61 23.25 -56.06
CA LEU A 8 8.62 24.28 -56.29
C LEU A 8 9.86 24.04 -55.39
N ARG A 9 11.04 24.15 -56.01
CA ARG A 9 12.38 23.80 -55.53
C ARG A 9 13.09 24.97 -54.82
N GLY A 10 13.83 24.65 -53.74
CA GLY A 10 15.15 25.20 -53.33
C GLY A 10 15.22 26.63 -52.73
N PRO A 11 16.28 27.00 -51.97
CA PRO A 11 17.61 26.38 -51.90
C PRO A 11 18.14 26.02 -50.49
N LEU A 12 19.19 25.20 -50.52
CA LEU A 12 20.01 24.71 -49.43
C LEU A 12 20.76 25.84 -48.70
N ALA A 13 20.70 25.84 -47.36
CA ALA A 13 21.66 26.52 -46.49
C ALA A 13 22.16 25.52 -45.42
N ASN A 14 23.41 25.10 -45.63
CA ASN A 14 24.27 24.41 -44.69
C ASN A 14 24.32 25.15 -43.34
N HIS A 15 23.92 24.49 -42.25
CA HIS A 15 24.55 24.69 -40.94
C HIS A 15 24.71 23.33 -40.25
N GLY A 16 25.97 22.96 -40.07
CA GLY A 16 26.40 21.67 -39.58
C GLY A 16 26.06 21.48 -38.11
N PHE A 17 25.39 20.37 -37.84
CA PHE A 17 25.55 19.66 -36.58
C PHE A 17 26.35 18.40 -36.87
N ASN A 18 27.57 18.37 -36.32
CA ASN A 18 28.43 17.20 -36.27
C ASN A 18 27.72 16.11 -35.45
N LEU A 19 26.93 15.28 -36.12
CA LEU A 19 26.62 13.93 -35.66
C LEU A 19 27.90 13.12 -35.82
N ALA A 20 28.63 13.00 -34.71
CA ALA A 20 29.62 11.95 -34.55
C ALA A 20 28.93 10.63 -34.91
N ARG A 21 29.35 10.05 -36.05
CA ARG A 21 29.03 8.67 -36.42
C ARG A 21 29.48 7.80 -35.26
N SER A 22 28.54 7.35 -34.43
CA SER A 22 28.78 6.26 -33.49
C SER A 22 29.10 5.02 -34.32
N ASP A 23 30.32 4.54 -34.18
CA ASP A 23 30.79 3.28 -34.75
C ASP A 23 29.76 2.17 -34.49
N ARG A 24 29.17 1.66 -35.58
CA ARG A 24 28.56 0.34 -35.57
C ARG A 24 29.70 -0.67 -35.39
N ARG A 25 30.02 -1.01 -34.14
CA ARG A 25 30.91 -2.13 -33.83
C ARG A 25 30.25 -3.41 -34.32
N ASN A 26 31.02 -4.23 -35.03
CA ASN A 26 30.69 -5.63 -35.31
C ASN A 26 30.36 -6.36 -33.99
N PRO A 27 29.29 -7.17 -33.91
CA PRO A 27 28.90 -7.86 -32.69
C PRO A 27 29.71 -9.13 -32.39
N SER A 28 30.94 -9.29 -32.90
CA SER A 28 31.64 -10.59 -32.91
C SER A 28 32.88 -10.69 -32.02
N THR A 29 33.14 -9.73 -31.14
CA THR A 29 34.17 -9.89 -30.10
C THR A 29 33.65 -9.36 -28.78
N MET A 30 33.09 -10.26 -27.98
CA MET A 30 32.86 -10.01 -26.56
C MET A 30 34.21 -9.66 -25.90
N ASP A 31 34.20 -8.72 -24.97
CA ASP A 31 35.44 -8.38 -24.27
C ASP A 31 35.91 -9.59 -23.43
N PRO A 32 37.23 -9.74 -23.22
CA PRO A 32 37.76 -10.90 -22.51
C PRO A 32 37.24 -11.06 -21.08
N GLN A 33 36.86 -9.97 -20.40
CA GLN A 33 36.38 -10.03 -19.03
C GLN A 33 34.97 -10.63 -18.98
N THR A 34 34.07 -10.19 -19.87
CA THR A 34 32.73 -10.77 -19.99
C THR A 34 32.80 -12.27 -20.34
N GLN A 35 33.69 -12.67 -21.24
CA GLN A 35 33.83 -14.10 -21.58
C GLN A 35 34.33 -14.92 -20.39
N MET A 36 35.35 -14.44 -19.67
CA MET A 36 35.85 -15.11 -18.47
C MET A 36 34.75 -15.25 -17.40
N ALA A 37 33.97 -14.19 -17.18
CA ALA A 37 32.86 -14.22 -16.22
C ALA A 37 31.76 -15.22 -16.63
N LEU A 38 31.45 -15.34 -17.93
CA LEU A 38 30.50 -16.35 -18.43
C LEU A 38 31.02 -17.78 -18.25
N ASP A 39 32.29 -18.03 -18.53
CA ASP A 39 32.90 -19.34 -18.35
C ASP A 39 32.90 -19.76 -16.86
N GLU A 40 33.17 -18.81 -15.96
CA GLU A 40 33.14 -19.03 -14.51
C GLU A 40 31.71 -19.24 -14.00
N LEU A 41 30.73 -18.49 -14.52
CA LEU A 41 29.32 -18.70 -14.22
C LEU A 41 28.85 -20.08 -14.69
N GLN A 42 29.20 -20.50 -15.90
CA GLN A 42 28.86 -21.83 -16.43
C GLN A 42 29.44 -22.93 -15.56
N LYS A 43 30.70 -22.78 -15.12
CA LYS A 43 31.34 -23.71 -14.20
C LYS A 43 30.57 -23.83 -12.88
N LEU A 44 30.14 -22.71 -12.30
CA LEU A 44 29.32 -22.70 -11.08
C LEU A 44 27.99 -23.44 -11.29
N ILE A 45 27.33 -23.25 -12.44
CA ILE A 45 26.08 -23.94 -12.78
C ILE A 45 26.31 -25.44 -12.86
N ASP A 46 27.39 -25.87 -13.51
CA ASP A 46 27.72 -27.29 -13.64
C ASP A 46 28.10 -27.93 -12.30
N GLU A 47 28.81 -27.21 -11.44
CA GLU A 47 29.11 -27.63 -10.06
C GLU A 47 27.85 -27.70 -9.18
N SER A 48 26.82 -26.92 -9.50
CA SER A 48 25.54 -26.91 -8.78
C SER A 48 24.60 -28.05 -9.17
N ARG A 49 24.91 -28.82 -10.22
CA ARG A 49 24.05 -29.93 -10.70
C ARG A 49 23.86 -30.99 -9.62
N GLY A 50 22.60 -31.19 -9.23
CA GLY A 50 22.21 -32.19 -8.23
C GLY A 50 22.34 -31.74 -6.78
N SER A 51 22.63 -30.45 -6.54
CA SER A 51 22.56 -29.86 -5.20
C SER A 51 21.18 -29.23 -4.96
N ASP A 52 20.50 -29.64 -3.89
CA ASP A 52 19.19 -29.09 -3.52
C ASP A 52 19.28 -27.86 -2.61
N SER A 53 20.45 -27.61 -2.01
CA SER A 53 20.65 -26.53 -1.02
C SER A 53 22.02 -25.89 -1.11
N VAL A 54 22.13 -24.65 -0.64
CA VAL A 54 23.42 -23.96 -0.49
C VAL A 54 23.85 -24.04 0.97
N ASP A 55 25.13 -24.34 1.24
CA ASP A 55 25.68 -24.29 2.58
C ASP A 55 25.64 -22.86 3.14
N GLU A 56 24.95 -22.68 4.26
CA GLU A 56 24.82 -21.38 4.94
C GLU A 56 26.17 -20.82 5.38
N GLY A 57 27.14 -21.69 5.71
CA GLY A 57 28.48 -21.26 6.08
C GLY A 57 29.26 -20.63 4.93
N THR A 58 29.03 -21.09 3.69
CA THR A 58 29.73 -20.59 2.50
C THR A 58 28.92 -19.57 1.71
N TRP A 59 27.62 -19.44 1.98
CA TRP A 59 26.72 -18.58 1.23
C TRP A 59 27.21 -17.13 1.06
N PRO A 60 27.73 -16.43 2.10
CA PRO A 60 28.22 -15.06 1.92
C PRO A 60 29.31 -14.94 0.86
N LEU A 61 30.22 -15.92 0.80
CA LEU A 61 31.30 -15.96 -0.19
C LEU A 61 30.76 -16.33 -1.58
N THR A 62 29.90 -17.36 -1.65
CA THR A 62 29.25 -17.77 -2.91
C THR A 62 28.47 -16.62 -3.52
N ARG A 63 27.69 -15.89 -2.70
CA ARG A 63 26.94 -14.69 -3.09
C ARG A 63 27.86 -13.62 -3.68
N GLN A 64 28.96 -13.30 -2.99
CA GLN A 64 29.92 -12.30 -3.45
C GLN A 64 30.56 -12.69 -4.79
N ASN A 65 30.91 -13.96 -4.96
CA ASN A 65 31.49 -14.46 -6.20
C ASN A 65 30.48 -14.38 -7.36
N ILE A 66 29.23 -14.81 -7.15
CA ILE A 66 28.17 -14.70 -8.15
C ILE A 66 27.96 -13.23 -8.54
N LEU A 67 27.90 -12.32 -7.57
CA LEU A 67 27.74 -10.90 -7.84
C LEU A 67 28.90 -10.34 -8.68
N GLY A 68 30.15 -10.69 -8.33
CA GLY A 68 31.33 -10.25 -9.07
C GLY A 68 31.39 -10.77 -10.51
N MET A 69 30.86 -11.96 -10.78
CA MET A 69 30.69 -12.48 -12.14
C MET A 69 29.58 -11.73 -12.90
N LEU A 70 28.41 -11.57 -12.27
CA LEU A 70 27.26 -10.90 -12.89
C LEU A 70 27.52 -9.41 -13.15
N ASP A 71 28.29 -8.73 -12.31
CA ASP A 71 28.73 -7.33 -12.50
C ASP A 71 29.51 -7.13 -13.80
N GLN A 72 30.20 -8.16 -14.27
CA GLN A 72 31.01 -8.11 -15.48
C GLN A 72 30.21 -8.45 -16.74
N ILE A 73 28.98 -8.96 -16.60
CA ILE A 73 28.17 -9.39 -17.74
C ILE A 73 27.03 -8.39 -17.95
N PRO A 74 27.01 -7.62 -19.05
CA PRO A 74 25.88 -6.75 -19.36
C PRO A 74 24.59 -7.53 -19.55
N LEU A 75 23.50 -7.05 -18.95
CA LEU A 75 22.19 -7.72 -18.95
C LEU A 75 21.66 -7.97 -20.38
N GLU A 76 21.85 -7.02 -21.29
CA GLU A 76 21.52 -7.14 -22.72
C GLU A 76 22.25 -8.34 -23.36
N ILE A 77 23.56 -8.47 -23.12
CA ILE A 77 24.39 -9.56 -23.68
C ILE A 77 23.93 -10.91 -23.11
N MET A 78 23.59 -10.92 -21.83
CA MET A 78 23.08 -12.12 -21.17
C MET A 78 21.77 -12.60 -21.81
N PHE A 79 20.79 -11.71 -22.01
CA PHE A 79 19.50 -12.10 -22.57
C PHE A 79 19.48 -12.32 -24.09
N THR A 80 20.35 -11.65 -24.84
CA THR A 80 20.37 -11.75 -26.32
C THR A 80 21.26 -12.87 -26.83
N LEU A 81 22.48 -13.00 -26.28
CA LEU A 81 23.49 -13.93 -26.79
C LEU A 81 23.68 -15.16 -25.91
N ASN A 82 23.39 -15.07 -24.61
CA ASN A 82 23.73 -16.10 -23.62
C ASN A 82 22.53 -16.58 -22.79
N HIS A 83 21.31 -16.44 -23.30
CA HIS A 83 20.10 -16.80 -22.54
C HIS A 83 20.02 -18.30 -22.21
N SER A 84 20.74 -19.16 -22.93
CA SER A 84 20.88 -20.58 -22.60
C SER A 84 21.61 -20.81 -21.29
N ILE A 85 22.62 -19.98 -20.97
CA ILE A 85 23.36 -20.03 -19.70
C ILE A 85 22.42 -19.62 -18.55
N LEU A 86 21.61 -18.58 -18.74
CA LEU A 86 20.56 -18.22 -17.78
C LEU A 86 19.52 -19.33 -17.62
N TRP A 87 19.10 -19.95 -18.71
CA TRP A 87 18.15 -21.05 -18.67
C TRP A 87 18.72 -22.25 -17.90
N ASP A 88 19.99 -22.60 -18.12
CA ASP A 88 20.68 -23.64 -17.36
C ASP A 88 20.80 -23.26 -15.88
N ALA A 89 21.20 -22.02 -15.58
CA ALA A 89 21.29 -21.52 -14.20
C ALA A 89 19.94 -21.64 -13.48
N VAL A 90 18.88 -21.15 -14.12
CA VAL A 90 17.51 -21.23 -13.62
C VAL A 90 17.05 -22.67 -13.54
N SER A 91 17.48 -23.59 -14.40
CA SER A 91 16.98 -24.98 -14.37
C SER A 91 17.71 -25.85 -13.35
N VAL A 92 18.95 -25.51 -13.00
CA VAL A 92 19.87 -26.41 -12.29
C VAL A 92 20.25 -25.90 -10.90
N CYS A 93 20.50 -24.61 -10.72
CA CYS A 93 21.06 -24.10 -9.46
C CYS A 93 20.05 -24.19 -8.30
N PRO A 94 20.47 -24.31 -7.02
CA PRO A 94 19.57 -24.17 -5.88
C PRO A 94 18.69 -22.91 -5.94
N LEU A 95 17.45 -22.97 -5.42
CA LEU A 95 16.49 -21.84 -5.48
C LEU A 95 17.08 -20.54 -4.91
N LYS A 96 17.79 -20.63 -3.80
CA LYS A 96 18.49 -19.50 -3.18
C LYS A 96 19.44 -18.76 -4.12
N ILE A 97 20.07 -19.47 -5.06
CA ILE A 97 20.92 -18.87 -6.11
C ILE A 97 20.05 -18.20 -7.17
N VAL A 98 18.96 -18.84 -7.58
CA VAL A 98 18.03 -18.29 -8.58
C VAL A 98 17.39 -17.00 -8.06
N ASP A 99 16.88 -17.00 -6.83
CA ASP A 99 16.31 -15.81 -6.18
C ASP A 99 17.34 -14.69 -6.10
N PHE A 100 18.59 -15.03 -5.74
CA PHE A 100 19.69 -14.08 -5.70
C PHE A 100 19.99 -13.46 -7.08
N ILE A 101 20.03 -14.26 -8.14
CA ILE A 101 20.23 -13.77 -9.51
C ILE A 101 19.07 -12.84 -9.90
N VAL A 102 17.83 -13.19 -9.57
CA VAL A 102 16.67 -12.35 -9.88
C VAL A 102 16.79 -11.01 -9.13
N ASP A 103 16.96 -11.06 -7.82
CA ASP A 103 16.94 -9.90 -6.93
C ASP A 103 18.10 -8.93 -7.19
N GLU A 104 19.31 -9.44 -7.40
CA GLU A 104 20.49 -8.58 -7.56
C GLU A 104 20.85 -8.27 -9.01
N TYR A 105 20.45 -9.08 -9.98
CA TYR A 105 20.89 -8.93 -11.37
C TYR A 105 19.74 -8.57 -12.32
N PHE A 106 18.66 -9.35 -12.35
CA PHE A 106 17.53 -9.04 -13.24
C PHE A 106 16.81 -7.75 -12.85
N MET A 107 16.72 -7.47 -11.55
CA MET A 107 16.05 -6.27 -11.04
C MET A 107 16.85 -4.97 -11.21
N ARG A 108 18.14 -5.03 -11.59
CA ARG A 108 18.96 -3.82 -11.85
C ARG A 108 18.39 -2.96 -12.97
N ASP A 109 17.94 -3.62 -14.03
CA ASP A 109 17.16 -3.04 -15.10
C ASP A 109 15.94 -3.91 -15.34
N LYS A 110 14.99 -3.82 -14.41
CA LYS A 110 13.74 -4.58 -14.42
C LYS A 110 13.01 -4.47 -15.77
N LYS A 111 12.96 -3.28 -16.37
CA LYS A 111 12.25 -3.05 -17.64
C LYS A 111 12.92 -3.81 -18.79
N LEU A 112 14.24 -3.75 -18.88
CA LEU A 112 14.98 -4.50 -19.89
C LEU A 112 14.80 -6.01 -19.72
N SER A 113 14.92 -6.51 -18.49
CA SER A 113 14.69 -7.93 -18.18
C SER A 113 13.27 -8.38 -18.56
N GLN A 114 12.24 -7.61 -18.19
CA GLN A 114 10.84 -7.89 -18.54
C GLN A 114 10.64 -7.99 -20.06
N GLU A 115 11.24 -7.08 -20.84
CA GLU A 115 11.15 -7.08 -22.30
C GLU A 115 11.72 -8.38 -22.90
N HIS A 116 12.91 -8.78 -22.45
CA HIS A 116 13.55 -10.00 -22.95
C HIS A 116 12.83 -11.27 -22.48
N LEU A 117 12.43 -11.33 -21.22
CA LEU A 117 11.69 -12.47 -20.65
C LEU A 117 10.33 -12.67 -21.33
N ARG A 118 9.71 -11.60 -21.83
CA ARG A 118 8.52 -11.68 -22.67
C ARG A 118 8.83 -12.19 -24.08
N THR A 119 9.98 -11.81 -24.64
CA THR A 119 10.34 -12.02 -26.04
C THR A 119 11.43 -13.08 -26.23
N THR A 120 12.69 -12.65 -26.34
CA THR A 120 13.86 -13.45 -26.75
C THR A 120 14.24 -14.53 -25.75
N ALA A 121 13.93 -14.33 -24.47
CA ALA A 121 14.28 -15.22 -23.36
C ALA A 121 13.05 -15.85 -22.68
N SER A 122 11.94 -16.02 -23.42
CA SER A 122 10.71 -16.66 -22.89
C SER A 122 10.91 -18.07 -22.32
N ALA A 123 11.92 -18.81 -22.80
CA ALA A 123 12.31 -20.10 -22.22
C ALA A 123 12.81 -19.96 -20.76
N VAL A 124 13.48 -18.86 -20.42
CA VAL A 124 13.90 -18.55 -19.05
C VAL A 124 12.68 -18.27 -18.18
N SER A 125 11.69 -17.53 -18.70
CA SER A 125 10.41 -17.29 -18.02
C SER A 125 9.68 -18.60 -17.70
N ILE A 126 9.60 -19.51 -18.67
CA ILE A 126 9.01 -20.85 -18.49
C ILE A 126 9.79 -21.65 -17.44
N ALA A 127 11.13 -21.60 -17.46
CA ALA A 127 11.96 -22.28 -16.47
C ALA A 127 11.76 -21.72 -15.06
N LEU A 128 11.63 -20.39 -14.91
CA LEU A 128 11.31 -19.76 -13.63
C LEU A 128 9.94 -20.21 -13.13
N ILE A 129 8.90 -20.22 -13.98
CA ILE A 129 7.54 -20.67 -13.63
C ILE A 129 7.57 -22.12 -13.11
N ARG A 130 8.27 -23.02 -13.79
CA ARG A 130 8.38 -24.44 -13.40
C ARG A 130 9.03 -24.66 -12.03
N ARG A 131 9.77 -23.66 -11.54
CA ARG A 131 10.51 -23.73 -10.28
C ARG A 131 9.89 -22.92 -9.15
N LEU A 132 8.76 -22.27 -9.40
CA LEU A 132 8.07 -21.52 -8.35
C LEU A 132 7.72 -22.43 -7.19
N THR A 133 8.14 -22.00 -6.00
CA THR A 133 7.77 -22.62 -4.73
C THR A 133 6.95 -21.62 -3.91
N HIS A 134 6.63 -21.98 -2.67
CA HIS A 134 5.81 -21.14 -1.78
C HIS A 134 6.44 -19.80 -1.39
N GLU A 135 7.76 -19.69 -1.52
CA GLU A 135 8.51 -18.46 -1.28
C GLU A 135 8.92 -17.88 -2.64
N CYS A 136 7.97 -17.68 -3.54
CA CYS A 136 8.24 -16.84 -4.70
C CYS A 136 8.61 -15.46 -4.18
N SER A 137 9.82 -14.98 -4.50
CA SER A 137 10.14 -13.60 -4.16
C SER A 137 9.16 -12.68 -4.90
N GLU A 138 8.69 -11.62 -4.23
CA GLU A 138 7.80 -10.63 -4.84
C GLU A 138 8.41 -10.08 -6.14
N ASN A 139 9.75 -10.07 -6.23
CA ASN A 139 10.49 -9.65 -7.42
C ASN A 139 10.33 -10.63 -8.58
N ILE A 140 10.33 -11.95 -8.37
CA ILE A 140 10.06 -12.93 -9.43
C ILE A 140 8.66 -12.70 -10.00
N ALA A 141 7.64 -12.51 -9.13
CA ALA A 141 6.28 -12.25 -9.58
C ALA A 141 6.19 -10.98 -10.44
N LYS A 142 6.77 -9.87 -9.96
CA LYS A 142 6.85 -8.59 -10.68
C LYS A 142 7.60 -8.71 -12.01
N LEU A 143 8.66 -9.51 -12.04
CA LEU A 143 9.49 -9.70 -13.22
C LEU A 143 8.77 -10.54 -14.28
N LEU A 144 8.06 -11.59 -13.88
CA LEU A 144 7.37 -12.50 -14.79
C LEU A 144 5.99 -11.99 -15.24
N ALA A 145 5.39 -11.06 -14.52
CA ALA A 145 4.06 -10.53 -14.84
C ALA A 145 3.92 -10.08 -16.31
N PRO A 146 4.81 -9.24 -16.90
CA PRO A 146 4.71 -8.89 -18.32
C PRO A 146 4.92 -10.07 -19.29
N ALA A 147 5.58 -11.14 -18.87
CA ALA A 147 5.85 -12.29 -19.71
C ALA A 147 4.58 -13.08 -20.07
N ILE A 148 3.46 -12.92 -19.34
CA ILE A 148 2.17 -13.56 -19.66
C ILE A 148 1.56 -13.07 -21.00
N GLN A 149 2.08 -11.96 -21.55
CA GLN A 149 1.73 -11.51 -22.89
C GLN A 149 2.19 -12.51 -23.97
N ASN A 150 3.19 -13.34 -23.66
CA ASN A 150 3.60 -14.47 -24.48
C ASN A 150 2.68 -15.67 -24.25
N SER A 151 2.07 -16.20 -25.32
CA SER A 151 1.11 -17.31 -25.23
C SER A 151 1.71 -18.56 -24.58
N ASN A 152 2.97 -18.91 -24.89
CA ASN A 152 3.61 -20.11 -24.35
C ASN A 152 3.86 -19.99 -22.84
N VAL A 153 4.28 -18.80 -22.39
CA VAL A 153 4.47 -18.51 -20.96
C VAL A 153 3.13 -18.57 -20.22
N ARG A 154 2.08 -18.00 -20.80
CA ARG A 154 0.73 -18.03 -20.24
C ARG A 154 0.16 -19.44 -20.18
N GLU A 155 0.31 -20.24 -21.23
CA GLU A 155 -0.15 -21.63 -21.27
C GLU A 155 0.56 -22.49 -20.21
N GLU A 156 1.87 -22.29 -20.01
CA GLU A 156 2.62 -22.96 -18.95
C GLU A 156 2.12 -22.54 -17.56
N LEU A 157 1.91 -21.24 -17.33
CA LEU A 157 1.34 -20.73 -16.08
C LEU A 157 -0.04 -21.35 -15.79
N ILE A 158 -0.93 -21.37 -16.79
CA ILE A 158 -2.26 -21.98 -16.69
C ILE A 158 -2.16 -23.48 -16.42
N HIS A 159 -1.21 -24.19 -17.05
CA HIS A 159 -1.00 -25.61 -16.82
C HIS A 159 -0.67 -25.90 -15.36
N HIS A 160 0.24 -25.14 -14.74
CA HIS A 160 0.59 -25.31 -13.33
C HIS A 160 -0.52 -24.85 -12.39
N LEU A 161 -1.24 -23.78 -12.73
CA LEU A 161 -2.43 -23.34 -12.01
C LEU A 161 -3.52 -24.41 -12.00
N LYS A 162 -3.77 -25.10 -13.12
CA LYS A 162 -4.74 -26.22 -13.22
C LYS A 162 -4.22 -27.52 -12.57
N GLY A 163 -2.94 -27.59 -12.23
CA GLY A 163 -2.27 -28.82 -11.77
C GLY A 163 -3.01 -29.55 -10.64
N GLY A 164 -3.05 -30.88 -10.71
CA GLY A 164 -3.83 -31.75 -9.82
C GLY A 164 -3.36 -31.78 -8.35
N VAL A 165 -3.96 -32.66 -7.55
CA VAL A 165 -3.83 -32.82 -6.08
C VAL A 165 -2.38 -32.89 -5.55
N ALA A 166 -1.40 -33.18 -6.41
CA ALA A 166 0.02 -33.18 -6.06
C ALA A 166 0.62 -31.76 -5.92
N ASN A 167 -0.03 -30.73 -6.46
CA ASN A 167 0.42 -29.35 -6.34
C ASN A 167 -0.03 -28.82 -4.98
N ARG A 168 0.92 -28.67 -4.05
CA ARG A 168 0.65 -28.12 -2.70
C ARG A 168 0.08 -26.71 -2.85
N ALA A 169 -0.86 -26.32 -1.99
CA ALA A 169 -1.46 -24.98 -1.96
C ALA A 169 -0.40 -23.86 -2.03
N ALA A 170 0.73 -24.10 -1.39
CA ALA A 170 1.91 -23.25 -1.37
C ALA A 170 2.46 -22.90 -2.78
N HIS A 171 2.52 -23.85 -3.72
CA HIS A 171 2.98 -23.57 -5.09
C HIS A 171 1.97 -22.73 -5.88
N ARG A 172 0.67 -22.90 -5.58
CA ARG A 172 -0.39 -22.14 -6.25
C ARG A 172 -0.28 -20.65 -5.97
N LEU A 173 0.18 -20.26 -4.79
CA LEU A 173 0.34 -18.86 -4.41
C LEU A 173 1.34 -18.12 -5.30
N GLY A 174 2.53 -18.69 -5.58
CA GLY A 174 3.50 -18.05 -6.46
C GLY A 174 2.97 -17.80 -7.88
N TYR A 175 2.13 -18.71 -8.41
CA TYR A 175 1.45 -18.49 -9.69
C TYR A 175 0.40 -17.38 -9.60
N ILE A 176 -0.35 -17.32 -8.50
CA ILE A 176 -1.37 -16.30 -8.24
C ILE A 176 -0.71 -14.92 -8.11
N ASP A 177 0.44 -14.82 -7.45
CA ASP A 177 1.22 -13.59 -7.33
C ASP A 177 1.63 -13.04 -8.70
N ILE A 178 2.00 -13.90 -9.67
CA ILE A 178 2.32 -13.46 -11.04
C ILE A 178 1.10 -12.87 -11.75
N ILE A 179 -0.06 -13.53 -11.64
CA ILE A 179 -1.31 -13.04 -12.27
C ILE A 179 -1.69 -11.70 -11.66
N LEU A 180 -1.65 -11.59 -10.33
CA LEU A 180 -2.03 -10.38 -9.63
C LEU A 180 -1.01 -9.25 -9.84
N ALA A 181 0.28 -9.56 -9.95
CA ALA A 181 1.31 -8.59 -10.34
C ALA A 181 1.07 -8.03 -11.74
N ALA A 182 0.41 -8.75 -12.66
CA ALA A 182 0.08 -8.23 -13.99
C ALA A 182 -0.78 -6.95 -13.96
N PHE A 183 -1.66 -6.80 -12.96
CA PHE A 183 -2.48 -5.59 -12.79
C PHE A 183 -1.66 -4.36 -12.39
N VAL A 184 -0.46 -4.56 -11.85
CA VAL A 184 0.45 -3.49 -11.41
C VAL A 184 1.55 -3.25 -12.43
N GLU A 185 2.03 -4.30 -13.09
CA GLU A 185 3.25 -4.29 -13.91
C GLU A 185 2.99 -4.07 -15.40
N ILE A 186 1.78 -4.34 -15.89
CA ILE A 186 1.43 -4.18 -17.31
C ILE A 186 0.64 -2.90 -17.51
N ASP A 187 1.27 -1.91 -18.15
CA ASP A 187 0.59 -0.69 -18.58
C ASP A 187 -0.55 -1.05 -19.55
N ASN A 188 -1.76 -0.53 -19.28
CA ASN A 188 -2.97 -0.78 -20.07
C ASN A 188 -3.26 -2.29 -20.29
N LEU A 189 -3.19 -3.07 -19.22
CA LEU A 189 -3.50 -4.51 -19.23
C LEU A 189 -4.81 -4.81 -19.99
N ASP A 190 -4.72 -5.65 -21.02
CA ASP A 190 -5.87 -6.29 -21.64
C ASP A 190 -6.39 -7.41 -20.74
N PHE A 191 -7.62 -7.27 -20.23
CA PHE A 191 -8.24 -8.23 -19.32
C PHE A 191 -8.39 -9.64 -19.90
N ASN A 192 -8.38 -9.79 -21.24
CA ASN A 192 -8.38 -11.12 -21.87
C ASN A 192 -7.12 -11.94 -21.53
N LEU A 193 -6.00 -11.29 -21.21
CA LEU A 193 -4.75 -11.97 -20.84
C LEU A 193 -4.84 -12.65 -19.48
N VAL A 194 -5.65 -12.10 -18.58
CA VAL A 194 -5.77 -12.56 -17.19
C VAL A 194 -7.10 -13.26 -16.92
N HIS A 195 -8.08 -13.22 -17.83
CA HIS A 195 -9.40 -13.80 -17.62
C HIS A 195 -9.37 -15.29 -17.28
N GLU A 196 -8.83 -16.14 -18.16
CA GLU A 196 -8.75 -17.58 -17.91
C GLU A 196 -7.94 -17.94 -16.65
N PRO A 197 -6.73 -17.39 -16.40
CA PRO A 197 -6.01 -17.72 -15.18
C PRO A 197 -6.75 -17.22 -13.92
N MET A 198 -7.41 -16.05 -13.96
CA MET A 198 -8.22 -15.57 -12.84
C MET A 198 -9.49 -16.40 -12.62
N ASP A 199 -10.14 -16.95 -13.65
CA ASP A 199 -11.25 -17.90 -13.46
C ASP A 199 -10.83 -19.09 -12.59
N ILE A 200 -9.61 -19.58 -12.77
CA ILE A 200 -9.05 -20.67 -11.97
C ILE A 200 -8.83 -20.21 -10.52
N VAL A 201 -8.24 -19.02 -10.33
CA VAL A 201 -8.02 -18.44 -8.99
C VAL A 201 -9.34 -18.23 -8.25
N MET A 202 -10.33 -17.66 -8.92
CA MET A 202 -11.66 -17.42 -8.36
C MET A 202 -12.39 -18.75 -8.11
N GLY A 203 -12.16 -19.78 -8.92
CA GLY A 203 -12.60 -21.15 -8.65
C GLY A 203 -12.01 -21.72 -7.35
N TYR A 204 -10.72 -21.50 -7.07
CA TYR A 204 -10.11 -21.88 -5.79
C TYR A 204 -10.72 -21.13 -4.61
N PHE A 205 -10.96 -19.83 -4.77
CA PHE A 205 -11.49 -18.99 -3.70
C PHE A 205 -12.98 -19.26 -3.40
N MET A 206 -13.81 -19.38 -4.44
CA MET A 206 -15.27 -19.43 -4.31
C MET A 206 -15.86 -20.84 -4.32
N GLU A 207 -15.28 -21.78 -5.07
CA GLU A 207 -15.95 -23.05 -5.43
C GLU A 207 -15.27 -24.28 -4.84
N GLN A 208 -13.93 -24.34 -4.84
CA GLN A 208 -13.16 -25.50 -4.37
C GLN A 208 -12.76 -25.42 -2.90
N GLY A 209 -13.70 -24.96 -2.06
CA GLY A 209 -13.44 -24.40 -0.73
C GLY A 209 -12.99 -25.34 0.40
N ASP A 210 -12.16 -26.35 0.11
CA ASP A 210 -11.65 -27.31 1.11
C ASP A 210 -10.36 -26.86 1.80
N ASP A 211 -9.69 -25.80 1.32
CA ASP A 211 -8.47 -25.25 1.95
C ASP A 211 -8.67 -23.80 2.42
N PRO A 212 -9.02 -23.59 3.70
CA PRO A 212 -9.15 -22.26 4.31
C PRO A 212 -7.85 -21.45 4.28
N LEU A 213 -6.68 -22.09 4.35
CA LEU A 213 -5.39 -21.38 4.31
C LEU A 213 -5.14 -20.80 2.93
N LEU A 214 -5.45 -21.56 1.88
CA LEU A 214 -5.36 -21.08 0.50
C LEU A 214 -6.34 -19.91 0.26
N LYS A 215 -7.58 -20.00 0.77
CA LYS A 215 -8.54 -18.89 0.66
C LYS A 215 -8.03 -17.61 1.32
N MET A 216 -7.56 -17.70 2.56
CA MET A 216 -7.00 -16.54 3.28
C MET A 216 -5.79 -15.95 2.56
N ALA A 217 -4.90 -16.80 2.04
CA ALA A 217 -3.74 -16.34 1.30
C ALA A 217 -4.14 -15.64 -0.03
N ILE A 218 -5.10 -16.19 -0.77
CA ILE A 218 -5.64 -15.56 -1.99
C ILE A 218 -6.27 -14.21 -1.66
N LEU A 219 -7.07 -14.14 -0.59
CA LEU A 219 -7.71 -12.89 -0.16
C LEU A 219 -6.68 -11.82 0.17
N SER A 220 -5.67 -12.16 0.99
CA SER A 220 -4.57 -11.27 1.38
C SER A 220 -3.76 -10.77 0.18
N THR A 221 -3.45 -11.63 -0.80
CA THR A 221 -2.73 -11.20 -2.02
C THR A 221 -3.62 -10.30 -2.88
N MET A 222 -4.93 -10.57 -2.99
CA MET A 222 -5.86 -9.69 -3.69
C MET A 222 -5.97 -8.32 -2.99
N GLU A 223 -6.05 -8.26 -1.66
CA GLU A 223 -6.07 -7.01 -0.88
C GLU A 223 -4.80 -6.18 -1.12
N THR A 224 -3.64 -6.84 -1.10
CA THR A 224 -2.36 -6.23 -1.45
C THR A 224 -2.40 -5.63 -2.85
N THR A 225 -3.02 -6.33 -3.81
CA THR A 225 -3.16 -5.85 -5.19
C THR A 225 -4.11 -4.67 -5.30
N ILE A 226 -5.24 -4.71 -4.60
CA ILE A 226 -6.22 -3.61 -4.52
C ILE A 226 -5.57 -2.33 -3.98
N SER A 227 -4.72 -2.44 -2.96
CA SER A 227 -4.01 -1.29 -2.39
C SER A 227 -3.00 -0.64 -3.35
N LYS A 228 -2.51 -1.40 -4.34
CA LYS A 228 -1.53 -0.95 -5.32
C LYS A 228 -2.16 -0.37 -6.58
N THR A 229 -3.37 -0.81 -6.97
CA THR A 229 -4.00 -0.37 -8.22
C THR A 229 -5.53 -0.45 -8.19
N PRO A 230 -6.25 0.60 -8.64
CA PRO A 230 -7.71 0.56 -8.83
C PRO A 230 -8.13 -0.27 -10.05
N LEU A 231 -7.19 -0.63 -10.94
CA LEU A 231 -7.46 -1.42 -12.14
C LEU A 231 -8.05 -2.79 -11.80
N PHE A 232 -7.62 -3.38 -10.68
CA PHE A 232 -8.10 -4.69 -10.24
C PHE A 232 -9.59 -4.63 -9.85
N VAL A 233 -10.06 -3.55 -9.23
CA VAL A 233 -11.49 -3.37 -8.92
C VAL A 233 -12.32 -3.33 -10.21
N LYS A 234 -11.85 -2.60 -11.23
CA LYS A 234 -12.51 -2.52 -12.55
C LYS A 234 -12.55 -3.89 -13.26
N TYR A 235 -11.51 -4.69 -13.07
CA TYR A 235 -11.47 -6.07 -13.59
C TYR A 235 -12.51 -6.96 -12.91
N LEU A 236 -12.58 -6.91 -11.57
CA LEU A 236 -13.55 -7.69 -10.80
C LEU A 236 -14.99 -7.34 -11.18
N ASP A 237 -15.29 -6.06 -11.42
CA ASP A 237 -16.58 -5.60 -11.90
C ASP A 237 -16.88 -6.11 -13.32
N SER A 238 -16.02 -5.79 -14.29
CA SER A 238 -16.22 -6.16 -15.70
C SER A 238 -16.26 -7.67 -15.97
N SER A 239 -15.63 -8.47 -15.11
CA SER A 239 -15.64 -9.94 -15.18
C SER A 239 -16.79 -10.58 -14.38
N GLY A 240 -17.63 -9.78 -13.72
CA GLY A 240 -18.78 -10.26 -12.94
C GLY A 240 -18.42 -10.92 -11.60
N TYR A 241 -17.16 -10.85 -11.16
CA TYR A 241 -16.75 -11.39 -9.87
C TYR A 241 -17.24 -10.55 -8.70
N LEU A 242 -17.38 -9.24 -8.89
CA LEU A 242 -17.83 -8.33 -7.85
C LEU A 242 -19.21 -8.71 -7.31
N GLU A 243 -20.16 -9.00 -8.21
CA GLU A 243 -21.50 -9.49 -7.85
C GLU A 243 -21.44 -10.84 -7.11
N ARG A 244 -20.61 -11.76 -7.61
CA ARG A 244 -20.41 -13.08 -6.97
C ARG A 244 -19.85 -12.96 -5.54
N LEU A 245 -18.91 -12.04 -5.32
CA LEU A 245 -18.34 -11.74 -4.02
C LEU A 245 -19.37 -11.14 -3.06
N LEU A 246 -20.25 -10.26 -3.55
CA LEU A 246 -21.34 -9.70 -2.75
C LEU A 246 -22.34 -10.78 -2.32
N VAL A 247 -22.70 -11.70 -3.22
CA VAL A 247 -23.54 -12.85 -2.90
C VAL A 247 -22.86 -13.77 -1.89
N MET A 248 -21.54 -13.97 -2.00
CA MET A 248 -20.77 -14.75 -1.04
C MET A 248 -20.77 -14.10 0.35
N LEU A 249 -20.63 -12.77 0.43
CA LEU A 249 -20.68 -12.02 1.69
C LEU A 249 -22.06 -12.16 2.37
N ASP A 250 -23.15 -12.03 1.61
CA ASP A 250 -24.51 -12.18 2.14
C ASP A 250 -24.78 -13.61 2.67
N ARG A 251 -24.29 -14.63 1.95
CA ARG A 251 -24.34 -16.02 2.42
C ARG A 251 -23.50 -16.25 3.67
N ALA A 252 -22.31 -15.66 3.75
CA ALA A 252 -21.44 -15.77 4.92
C ALA A 252 -22.09 -15.15 6.16
N LYS A 253 -22.83 -14.04 6.01
CA LYS A 253 -23.60 -13.40 7.10
C LYS A 253 -24.66 -14.32 7.71
N THR A 254 -25.28 -15.16 6.89
CA THR A 254 -26.42 -16.00 7.29
C THR A 254 -26.04 -17.42 7.70
N ASN A 255 -24.77 -17.81 7.55
CA ASN A 255 -24.28 -19.16 7.85
C ASN A 255 -23.63 -19.22 9.26
N PRO A 256 -24.08 -20.11 10.17
CA PRO A 256 -23.52 -20.23 11.53
C PRO A 256 -22.01 -20.50 11.58
N ASP A 257 -21.47 -21.24 10.61
CA ASP A 257 -20.05 -21.59 10.53
C ASP A 257 -19.24 -20.61 9.67
N GLY A 258 -19.90 -19.65 9.01
CA GLY A 258 -19.29 -18.69 8.07
C GLY A 258 -18.64 -17.46 8.71
N GLY A 259 -18.51 -17.44 10.04
CA GLY A 259 -18.13 -16.23 10.79
C GLY A 259 -16.75 -15.66 10.42
N SER A 260 -15.76 -16.49 10.11
CA SER A 260 -14.44 -16.03 9.63
C SER A 260 -14.55 -15.42 8.23
N ASP A 261 -15.13 -16.17 7.29
CA ASP A 261 -15.29 -15.76 5.90
C ASP A 261 -16.08 -14.43 5.80
N TYR A 262 -17.09 -14.25 6.66
CA TYR A 262 -17.85 -13.00 6.72
C TYR A 262 -16.97 -11.80 7.12
N ASN A 263 -16.18 -11.93 8.20
CA ASN A 263 -15.34 -10.83 8.67
C ASN A 263 -14.19 -10.50 7.71
N ASP A 264 -13.65 -11.52 7.05
CA ASP A 264 -12.59 -11.41 6.05
C ASP A 264 -13.13 -10.73 4.78
N LEU A 265 -14.31 -11.14 4.28
CA LEU A 265 -14.97 -10.46 3.17
C LEU A 265 -15.34 -9.01 3.51
N LEU A 266 -15.77 -8.71 4.75
CA LEU A 266 -15.99 -7.33 5.17
C LEU A 266 -14.72 -6.48 5.08
N TYR A 267 -13.55 -7.05 5.42
CA TYR A 267 -12.27 -6.34 5.26
C TYR A 267 -11.93 -6.15 3.77
N PHE A 268 -12.08 -7.22 2.98
CA PHE A 268 -11.85 -7.18 1.54
C PHE A 268 -12.68 -6.09 0.83
N PHE A 269 -13.97 -5.98 1.15
CA PHE A 269 -14.84 -4.94 0.61
C PHE A 269 -14.47 -3.53 1.10
N ALA A 270 -13.90 -3.40 2.30
CA ALA A 270 -13.34 -2.13 2.75
C ALA A 270 -12.14 -1.70 1.90
N CYS A 271 -11.27 -2.64 1.52
CA CYS A 271 -10.17 -2.38 0.58
C CYS A 271 -10.70 -2.00 -0.82
N LEU A 272 -11.71 -2.71 -1.32
CA LEU A 272 -12.36 -2.38 -2.60
C LEU A 272 -12.94 -0.96 -2.58
N ALA A 273 -13.65 -0.59 -1.52
CA ALA A 273 -14.22 0.75 -1.35
C ALA A 273 -13.15 1.85 -1.32
N ALA A 274 -12.00 1.58 -0.68
CA ALA A 274 -10.88 2.53 -0.63
C ALA A 274 -10.22 2.75 -2.00
N SER A 275 -10.10 1.70 -2.81
CA SER A 275 -9.40 1.72 -4.11
C SER A 275 -10.32 2.09 -5.28
N GLY A 276 -11.59 1.70 -5.24
CA GLY A 276 -12.63 2.07 -6.19
C GLY A 276 -13.83 2.75 -5.50
N PRO A 277 -13.69 4.00 -5.04
CA PRO A 277 -14.75 4.74 -4.35
C PRO A 277 -16.08 4.80 -5.11
N GLU A 278 -16.03 4.83 -6.44
CA GLU A 278 -17.20 4.89 -7.32
C GLU A 278 -18.12 3.66 -7.19
N TYR A 279 -17.61 2.55 -6.66
CA TYR A 279 -18.36 1.32 -6.43
C TYR A 279 -19.04 1.25 -5.06
N ILE A 280 -18.72 2.16 -4.11
CA ILE A 280 -19.28 2.16 -2.75
C ILE A 280 -20.81 2.00 -2.74
N PRO A 281 -21.60 2.73 -3.56
CA PRO A 281 -23.06 2.60 -3.56
C PRO A 281 -23.56 1.20 -3.93
N GLN A 282 -22.76 0.40 -4.64
CA GLN A 282 -23.10 -0.94 -5.09
C GLN A 282 -22.81 -2.01 -4.02
N PHE A 283 -22.05 -1.68 -2.99
CA PHE A 283 -21.62 -2.60 -1.93
C PHE A 283 -22.65 -2.73 -0.80
N THR A 284 -23.95 -2.82 -1.12
CA THR A 284 -25.03 -2.80 -0.12
C THR A 284 -24.87 -3.88 0.99
N PRO A 285 -24.62 -5.17 0.69
CA PRO A 285 -24.38 -6.18 1.73
C PRO A 285 -23.24 -5.84 2.69
N PHE A 286 -22.15 -5.24 2.17
CA PHE A 286 -21.02 -4.77 2.98
C PHE A 286 -21.41 -3.57 3.84
N LEU A 287 -22.07 -2.57 3.25
CA LEU A 287 -22.52 -1.38 3.95
C LEU A 287 -23.48 -1.75 5.08
N GLU A 288 -24.47 -2.60 4.83
CA GLU A 288 -25.39 -3.10 5.85
C GLU A 288 -24.65 -3.89 6.93
N GLY A 289 -23.72 -4.76 6.54
CA GLY A 289 -22.92 -5.57 7.47
C GLY A 289 -22.06 -4.75 8.43
N ILE A 290 -21.34 -3.74 7.92
CA ILE A 290 -20.57 -2.81 8.75
C ILE A 290 -21.50 -1.93 9.59
N PHE A 291 -22.59 -1.44 9.01
CA PHE A 291 -23.53 -0.57 9.71
C PHE A 291 -24.19 -1.28 10.90
N ASP A 292 -24.59 -2.54 10.74
CA ASP A 292 -25.14 -3.37 11.82
C ASP A 292 -24.14 -3.48 12.97
N LYS A 293 -22.86 -3.74 12.67
CA LYS A 293 -21.78 -3.80 13.68
C LYS A 293 -21.53 -2.45 14.37
N ILE A 294 -21.63 -1.34 13.64
CA ILE A 294 -21.51 0.02 14.21
C ILE A 294 -22.67 0.33 15.16
N VAL A 295 -23.89 -0.01 14.76
CA VAL A 295 -25.10 0.27 15.55
C VAL A 295 -25.13 -0.59 16.81
N MET A 296 -24.78 -1.88 16.68
CA MET A 296 -24.74 -2.87 17.75
C MET A 296 -23.35 -3.03 18.36
N PHE A 297 -22.53 -1.98 18.34
CA PHE A 297 -21.14 -2.04 18.81
C PHE A 297 -21.05 -2.48 20.29
N ASP A 298 -22.09 -2.22 21.07
CA ASP A 298 -22.20 -2.62 22.48
C ASP A 298 -22.26 -4.14 22.67
N CYS A 299 -22.73 -4.86 21.66
CA CYS A 299 -22.75 -6.32 21.61
C CYS A 299 -21.39 -6.93 21.19
N LEU A 300 -20.46 -6.10 20.70
CA LEU A 300 -19.13 -6.54 20.25
C LEU A 300 -18.12 -6.44 21.39
N ASP A 301 -17.08 -7.26 21.35
CA ASP A 301 -15.93 -7.07 22.23
C ASP A 301 -15.08 -5.86 21.81
N ALA A 302 -14.21 -5.42 22.71
CA ALA A 302 -13.44 -4.20 22.53
C ALA A 302 -12.47 -4.24 21.33
N ARG A 303 -11.96 -5.42 20.95
CA ARG A 303 -11.11 -5.58 19.76
C ARG A 303 -11.95 -5.48 18.50
N GLU A 304 -13.08 -6.18 18.44
CA GLU A 304 -13.95 -6.16 17.27
C GLU A 304 -14.53 -4.76 17.01
N ARG A 305 -14.85 -3.99 18.07
CA ARG A 305 -15.23 -2.57 17.94
C ARG A 305 -14.17 -1.75 17.20
N VAL A 306 -12.90 -1.89 17.60
CA VAL A 306 -11.78 -1.18 16.95
C VAL A 306 -11.65 -1.61 15.50
N ASP A 307 -11.72 -2.91 15.23
CA ASP A 307 -11.56 -3.46 13.88
C ASP A 307 -12.66 -2.93 12.93
N VAL A 308 -13.90 -2.81 13.40
CA VAL A 308 -15.02 -2.27 12.61
C VAL A 308 -14.81 -0.81 12.23
N PHE A 309 -14.43 0.04 13.19
CA PHE A 309 -14.17 1.46 12.90
C PHE A 309 -12.91 1.64 12.06
N HIS A 310 -11.86 0.87 12.31
CA HIS A 310 -10.65 0.89 11.50
C HIS A 310 -10.97 0.57 10.04
N LYS A 311 -11.72 -0.50 9.77
CA LYS A 311 -12.22 -0.86 8.43
C LYS A 311 -12.98 0.28 7.77
N LEU A 312 -13.92 0.89 8.49
CA LEU A 312 -14.66 2.04 7.97
C LEU A 312 -13.74 3.20 7.58
N PHE A 313 -12.80 3.56 8.44
CA PHE A 313 -11.92 4.70 8.18
C PHE A 313 -10.93 4.46 7.05
N THR A 314 -10.51 3.21 6.84
CA THR A 314 -9.77 2.82 5.63
C THR A 314 -10.59 3.06 4.37
N CYS A 315 -11.91 2.79 4.38
CA CYS A 315 -12.77 3.03 3.21
C CYS A 315 -12.76 4.51 2.79
N VAL A 316 -12.77 5.43 3.76
CA VAL A 316 -12.90 6.87 3.52
C VAL A 316 -11.55 7.61 3.50
N ALA A 317 -10.45 6.91 3.24
CA ALA A 317 -9.12 7.50 3.25
C ALA A 317 -8.91 8.55 2.14
N SER A 318 -9.59 8.43 0.99
CA SER A 318 -9.52 9.38 -0.14
C SER A 318 -10.65 10.41 -0.13
N SER A 319 -10.47 11.55 -0.80
CA SER A 319 -11.51 12.58 -0.93
C SER A 319 -12.77 12.06 -1.63
N GLU A 320 -12.59 11.29 -2.70
CA GLU A 320 -13.69 10.71 -3.46
C GLU A 320 -14.51 9.72 -2.62
N ALA A 321 -13.84 8.87 -1.84
CA ALA A 321 -14.53 7.94 -0.95
C ALA A 321 -15.31 8.65 0.16
N LYS A 322 -14.81 9.78 0.66
CA LYS A 322 -15.58 10.61 1.62
C LYS A 322 -16.87 11.10 0.99
N ARG A 323 -16.83 11.61 -0.25
CA ARG A 323 -18.02 12.07 -0.98
C ARG A 323 -19.02 10.93 -1.23
N GLU A 324 -18.56 9.78 -1.69
CA GLU A 324 -19.46 8.65 -1.95
C GLU A 324 -20.05 8.08 -0.66
N MET A 325 -19.23 7.89 0.38
CA MET A 325 -19.70 7.42 1.68
C MET A 325 -20.65 8.42 2.37
N ASN A 326 -20.50 9.73 2.15
CA ASN A 326 -21.42 10.73 2.70
C ASN A 326 -22.83 10.64 2.10
N LYS A 327 -23.01 10.01 0.94
CA LYS A 327 -24.34 9.85 0.31
C LYS A 327 -25.10 8.63 0.83
N ILE A 328 -24.46 7.77 1.62
CA ILE A 328 -24.99 6.46 1.99
C ILE A 328 -25.98 6.56 3.16
N PHE A 329 -27.15 5.95 2.96
CA PHE A 329 -28.16 5.72 4.00
C PHE A 329 -28.43 4.23 4.14
N VAL A 330 -28.43 3.73 5.38
CA VAL A 330 -28.77 2.34 5.71
C VAL A 330 -29.91 2.33 6.72
N GLY A 331 -31.01 1.64 6.39
CA GLY A 331 -32.20 1.61 7.24
C GLY A 331 -32.78 3.01 7.54
N GLY A 332 -32.70 3.93 6.58
CA GLY A 332 -33.17 5.33 6.73
C GLY A 332 -32.27 6.23 7.59
N ARG A 333 -31.13 5.73 8.07
CA ARG A 333 -30.15 6.52 8.84
C ARG A 333 -28.95 6.86 7.98
N HIS A 334 -28.46 8.08 8.11
CA HIS A 334 -27.24 8.53 7.45
C HIS A 334 -26.03 7.77 8.01
N PHE A 335 -25.27 7.11 7.13
CA PHE A 335 -24.23 6.16 7.53
C PHE A 335 -23.15 6.84 8.38
N MET A 336 -22.45 7.82 7.81
CA MET A 336 -21.29 8.45 8.47
C MET A 336 -21.66 9.23 9.72
N ARG A 337 -22.77 9.98 9.71
CA ARG A 337 -23.30 10.64 10.92
C ARG A 337 -23.50 9.64 12.07
N THR A 338 -24.11 8.50 11.79
CA THR A 338 -24.30 7.44 12.80
C THR A 338 -22.95 6.88 13.26
N ALA A 339 -22.03 6.61 12.32
CA ALA A 339 -20.71 6.10 12.66
C ALA A 339 -19.90 7.06 13.54
N MET A 340 -19.95 8.37 13.26
CA MET A 340 -19.28 9.41 14.05
C MET A 340 -19.84 9.50 15.48
N GLN A 341 -21.17 9.42 15.64
CA GLN A 341 -21.77 9.33 16.98
C GLN A 341 -21.24 8.13 17.76
N LYS A 342 -21.19 6.95 17.11
CA LYS A 342 -20.78 5.70 17.76
C LYS A 342 -19.28 5.64 18.06
N VAL A 343 -18.41 6.16 17.19
CA VAL A 343 -16.96 6.15 17.45
C VAL A 343 -16.61 7.03 18.64
N CYS A 344 -17.32 8.16 18.86
CA CYS A 344 -17.12 9.03 20.01
C CYS A 344 -17.30 8.26 21.34
N VAL A 345 -18.38 7.49 21.46
CA VAL A 345 -18.64 6.64 22.63
C VAL A 345 -17.54 5.59 22.84
N ASN A 346 -17.01 5.03 21.75
CA ASN A 346 -15.96 4.02 21.80
C ASN A 346 -14.61 4.61 22.21
N VAL A 347 -14.25 5.77 21.66
CA VAL A 347 -13.01 6.49 22.01
C VAL A 347 -12.94 6.79 23.51
N VAL A 348 -14.06 7.13 24.14
CA VAL A 348 -14.12 7.39 25.58
C VAL A 348 -14.06 6.09 26.40
N SER A 349 -14.81 5.06 26.00
CA SER A 349 -15.02 3.84 26.80
C SER A 349 -13.92 2.78 26.71
N LEU A 350 -13.14 2.77 25.63
CA LEU A 350 -12.09 1.77 25.40
C LEU A 350 -10.83 2.04 26.22
N ASN A 351 -9.97 1.03 26.36
CA ASN A 351 -8.66 1.19 27.00
C ASN A 351 -7.69 1.99 26.11
N VAL A 352 -6.54 2.37 26.67
CA VAL A 352 -5.53 3.21 26.03
C VAL A 352 -5.08 2.66 24.66
N VAL A 353 -4.79 1.37 24.58
CA VAL A 353 -4.28 0.73 23.36
C VAL A 353 -5.33 0.78 22.24
N GLN A 354 -6.57 0.43 22.55
CA GLN A 354 -7.67 0.43 21.59
C GLN A 354 -8.08 1.84 21.17
N ARG A 355 -8.07 2.78 22.12
CA ARG A 355 -8.33 4.19 21.88
C ARG A 355 -7.30 4.80 20.94
N LEU A 356 -6.01 4.46 21.10
CA LEU A 356 -4.95 4.92 20.20
C LEU A 356 -5.26 4.56 18.74
N VAL A 357 -5.66 3.31 18.48
CA VAL A 357 -6.03 2.86 17.12
C VAL A 357 -7.23 3.64 16.58
N LEU A 358 -8.25 3.92 17.41
CA LEU A 358 -9.40 4.72 16.98
C LEU A 358 -9.03 6.18 16.69
N LEU A 359 -8.14 6.79 17.47
CA LEU A 359 -7.66 8.16 17.21
C LEU A 359 -6.89 8.23 15.88
N GLN A 360 -6.06 7.22 15.60
CA GLN A 360 -5.37 7.10 14.31
C GLN A 360 -6.34 6.88 13.14
N GLY A 361 -7.38 6.08 13.35
CA GLY A 361 -8.45 5.89 12.36
C GLY A 361 -9.25 7.18 12.10
N LEU A 362 -9.59 7.92 13.15
CA LEU A 362 -10.22 9.25 13.02
C LEU A 362 -9.31 10.22 12.27
N LYS A 363 -8.01 10.24 12.57
CA LYS A 363 -7.03 11.05 11.82
C LYS A 363 -7.09 10.71 10.34
N MET A 364 -7.14 9.41 9.97
CA MET A 364 -7.29 8.97 8.58
C MET A 364 -8.60 9.49 7.96
N ALA A 365 -9.72 9.40 8.67
CA ALA A 365 -11.03 9.86 8.19
C ALA A 365 -11.10 11.37 7.93
N PHE A 366 -10.34 12.19 8.67
CA PHE A 366 -10.28 13.65 8.47
C PHE A 366 -9.10 14.12 7.59
N SER A 367 -8.20 13.21 7.22
CA SER A 367 -7.04 13.50 6.36
C SER A 367 -7.36 13.42 4.88
N ASN A 368 -6.51 14.00 4.03
CA ASN A 368 -6.53 13.89 2.56
C ASN A 368 -7.87 14.27 1.91
N ALA A 369 -8.63 15.18 2.53
CA ALA A 369 -9.78 15.79 1.86
C ALA A 369 -9.33 17.01 1.05
N GLU A 370 -9.97 17.21 -0.09
CA GLU A 370 -9.86 18.40 -0.90
C GLU A 370 -10.56 19.56 -0.20
N PRO A 371 -10.12 20.83 -0.40
CA PRO A 371 -10.74 21.99 0.26
C PRO A 371 -12.26 22.10 0.05
N GLN A 372 -12.76 21.63 -1.10
CA GLN A 372 -14.20 21.60 -1.42
C GLN A 372 -15.02 20.60 -0.60
N ASP A 373 -14.38 19.63 0.05
CA ASP A 373 -15.03 18.63 0.89
C ASP A 373 -15.05 19.04 2.37
N SER A 374 -14.66 20.29 2.69
CA SER A 374 -14.64 20.83 4.06
C SER A 374 -16.00 20.68 4.75
N ASP A 375 -17.10 20.96 4.05
CA ASP A 375 -18.46 20.89 4.62
C ASP A 375 -18.85 19.46 5.03
N ILE A 376 -18.35 18.44 4.30
CA ILE A 376 -18.57 17.03 4.63
C ILE A 376 -17.86 16.69 5.94
N LEU A 377 -16.61 17.15 6.10
CA LEU A 377 -15.86 16.93 7.33
C LEU A 377 -16.46 17.68 8.51
N GLU A 378 -16.92 18.91 8.29
CA GLU A 378 -17.64 19.67 9.32
C GLU A 378 -18.91 18.94 9.75
N GLU A 379 -19.70 18.41 8.80
CA GLU A 379 -20.90 17.62 9.10
C GLU A 379 -20.55 16.36 9.93
N TRP A 380 -19.49 15.64 9.55
CA TRP A 380 -19.05 14.46 10.27
C TRP A 380 -18.59 14.80 11.69
N PHE A 381 -17.84 15.89 11.85
CA PHE A 381 -17.37 16.34 13.15
C PHE A 381 -18.53 16.80 14.04
N ASN A 382 -19.46 17.57 13.49
CA ASN A 382 -20.66 18.03 14.20
C ASN A 382 -21.64 16.89 14.53
N SER A 383 -21.41 15.70 13.98
CA SER A 383 -22.14 14.50 14.36
C SER A 383 -21.63 13.86 15.64
N PHE A 384 -20.45 14.26 16.17
CA PHE A 384 -20.03 13.82 17.49
C PHE A 384 -20.98 14.33 18.59
N ASP A 385 -21.12 13.57 19.66
CA ASP A 385 -21.83 14.04 20.86
C ASP A 385 -21.12 15.27 21.46
N GLU A 386 -21.88 16.13 22.13
CA GLU A 386 -21.34 17.35 22.75
C GLU A 386 -20.12 17.04 23.64
N GLY A 387 -19.02 17.76 23.43
CA GLY A 387 -17.82 17.67 24.26
C GLY A 387 -16.66 16.87 23.68
N MET A 388 -16.73 16.35 22.45
CA MET A 388 -15.62 15.62 21.82
C MET A 388 -14.29 16.40 21.84
N VAL A 389 -14.30 17.72 21.59
CA VAL A 389 -13.09 18.54 21.71
C VAL A 389 -12.52 18.53 23.14
N ALA A 390 -13.36 18.66 24.16
CA ALA A 390 -12.90 18.64 25.55
C ALA A 390 -12.29 17.27 25.91
N VAL A 391 -12.87 16.18 25.39
CA VAL A 391 -12.32 14.82 25.48
C VAL A 391 -10.95 14.74 24.79
N LEU A 392 -10.82 15.24 23.56
CA LEU A 392 -9.54 15.27 22.83
C LEU A 392 -8.48 16.07 23.59
N VAL A 393 -8.82 17.25 24.12
CA VAL A 393 -7.91 18.05 24.97
C VAL A 393 -7.50 17.28 26.22
N GLY A 394 -8.42 16.52 26.82
CA GLY A 394 -8.11 15.61 27.92
C GLY A 394 -7.05 14.58 27.53
N PHE A 395 -7.17 13.97 26.35
CA PHE A 395 -6.20 13.01 25.83
C PHE A 395 -4.84 13.64 25.51
N MET A 396 -4.80 14.84 24.94
CA MET A 396 -3.55 15.55 24.66
C MET A 396 -2.73 15.86 25.93
N LYS A 397 -3.39 15.95 27.08
CA LYS A 397 -2.77 16.21 28.39
C LYS A 397 -2.27 14.95 29.09
N THR A 398 -2.53 13.76 28.54
CA THR A 398 -2.11 12.51 29.18
C THR A 398 -0.60 12.36 29.15
N ILE A 399 -0.04 11.73 30.19
CA ILE A 399 1.41 11.46 30.27
C ILE A 399 1.82 10.37 29.27
N GLU A 400 0.88 9.48 28.93
CA GLU A 400 1.03 8.42 27.93
C GLU A 400 1.27 9.04 26.54
N ALA A 401 2.55 9.11 26.17
CA ALA A 401 3.00 9.88 25.02
C ALA A 401 2.31 9.49 23.71
N ASP A 402 2.05 8.20 23.47
CA ASP A 402 1.50 7.73 22.19
C ASP A 402 0.04 8.16 22.00
N GLN A 403 -0.77 8.13 23.07
CA GLN A 403 -2.15 8.61 23.04
C GLN A 403 -2.19 10.13 22.87
N SER A 404 -1.35 10.86 23.60
CA SER A 404 -1.23 12.32 23.48
C SER A 404 -0.81 12.74 22.08
N VAL A 405 0.17 12.06 21.49
CA VAL A 405 0.60 12.30 20.09
C VAL A 405 -0.57 12.08 19.14
N ALA A 406 -1.25 10.93 19.19
CA ALA A 406 -2.36 10.66 18.27
C ALA A 406 -3.52 11.66 18.39
N ALA A 407 -3.83 12.11 19.62
CA ALA A 407 -4.85 13.15 19.84
C ALA A 407 -4.43 14.50 19.24
N MET A 408 -3.16 14.89 19.41
CA MET A 408 -2.62 16.13 18.82
C MET A 408 -2.55 16.06 17.30
N GLU A 409 -2.18 14.92 16.72
CA GLU A 409 -2.17 14.71 15.27
C GLU A 409 -3.58 14.79 14.67
N LEU A 410 -4.59 14.26 15.35
CA LEU A 410 -5.99 14.41 14.93
C LEU A 410 -6.41 15.89 14.94
N ALA A 411 -6.07 16.63 16.01
CA ALA A 411 -6.36 18.06 16.08
C ALA A 411 -5.60 18.87 15.02
N GLU A 412 -4.36 18.51 14.72
CA GLU A 412 -3.56 19.12 13.66
C GLU A 412 -4.24 18.96 12.29
N VAL A 413 -4.76 17.77 11.99
CA VAL A 413 -5.51 17.52 10.75
C VAL A 413 -6.80 18.32 10.68
N LEU A 414 -7.55 18.41 11.79
CA LEU A 414 -8.80 19.17 11.87
C LEU A 414 -8.56 20.68 11.73
N LEU A 415 -7.51 21.21 12.38
CA LEU A 415 -7.14 22.62 12.34
C LEU A 415 -6.50 23.07 11.02
N LYS A 416 -6.64 22.27 9.95
CA LYS A 416 -6.45 22.73 8.57
C LYS A 416 -7.69 23.44 8.03
N TYR A 417 -8.86 23.27 8.67
CA TYR A 417 -10.13 23.84 8.26
C TYR A 417 -10.56 24.96 9.20
N GLU A 418 -11.14 26.02 8.64
CA GLU A 418 -11.51 27.23 9.38
C GLU A 418 -12.56 26.95 10.46
N TRP A 419 -13.59 26.14 10.15
CA TRP A 419 -14.65 25.76 11.10
C TRP A 419 -14.08 25.08 12.36
N ALA A 420 -12.96 24.36 12.25
CA ALA A 420 -12.36 23.68 13.39
C ALA A 420 -11.75 24.69 14.38
N TYR A 421 -11.24 25.83 13.93
CA TYR A 421 -10.74 26.88 14.83
C TYR A 421 -11.85 27.39 15.74
N ASP A 422 -13.03 27.68 15.16
CA ASP A 422 -14.19 28.15 15.93
C ASP A 422 -14.59 27.15 17.02
N ILE A 423 -14.56 25.85 16.73
CA ILE A 423 -14.95 24.81 17.67
C ILE A 423 -13.88 24.59 18.74
N PHE A 424 -12.61 24.48 18.35
CA PHE A 424 -11.51 24.20 19.29
C PHE A 424 -11.25 25.36 20.26
N PHE A 425 -11.27 26.61 19.78
CA PHE A 425 -10.97 27.77 20.62
C PHE A 425 -12.15 28.24 21.48
N ARG A 426 -13.37 27.72 21.25
CA ARG A 426 -14.50 27.89 22.19
C ARG A 426 -14.40 26.98 23.41
N VAL A 427 -13.60 25.91 23.35
CA VAL A 427 -13.45 24.99 24.48
C VAL A 427 -12.41 25.50 25.46
N ASN A 428 -12.87 25.70 26.70
CA ASN A 428 -12.01 26.09 27.82
C ASN A 428 -10.87 25.09 27.99
N GLY A 429 -9.65 25.61 28.12
CA GLY A 429 -8.46 24.79 28.39
C GLY A 429 -7.71 24.28 27.15
N PHE A 430 -8.18 24.55 25.92
CA PHE A 430 -7.39 24.27 24.71
C PHE A 430 -6.24 25.26 24.55
N MET A 431 -6.51 26.57 24.61
CA MET A 431 -5.45 27.58 24.56
C MET A 431 -4.47 27.43 25.72
N ASP A 432 -4.98 27.17 26.93
CA ASP A 432 -4.14 26.91 28.10
C ASP A 432 -3.22 25.71 27.86
N PHE A 433 -3.75 24.62 27.29
CA PHE A 433 -2.95 23.46 26.91
C PHE A 433 -1.82 23.84 25.96
N LEU A 434 -2.12 24.57 24.88
CA LEU A 434 -1.13 24.94 23.86
C LEU A 434 0.04 25.72 24.48
N LEU A 435 -0.25 26.65 25.40
CA LEU A 435 0.75 27.51 26.02
C LEU A 435 1.45 26.89 27.25
N ASP A 436 0.90 25.83 27.84
CA ASP A 436 1.41 25.26 29.10
C ASP A 436 2.76 24.54 28.92
N ARG A 437 3.83 25.16 29.39
CA ARG A 437 5.19 24.58 29.41
C ARG A 437 5.43 23.60 30.57
N SER A 438 4.52 23.52 31.52
CA SER A 438 4.68 22.65 32.70
C SER A 438 4.37 21.18 32.41
N ILE A 439 3.67 20.89 31.30
CA ILE A 439 3.37 19.52 30.87
C ILE A 439 4.67 18.82 30.46
N LYS A 440 5.13 17.91 31.31
CA LYS A 440 6.30 17.06 31.06
C LYS A 440 5.84 15.72 30.52
N PHE A 441 5.86 15.58 29.19
CA PHE A 441 5.69 14.28 28.55
C PHE A 441 6.90 13.39 28.82
N GLU A 442 6.69 12.07 28.91
CA GLU A 442 7.77 11.11 29.11
C GLU A 442 8.66 10.96 27.86
N LYS A 443 8.08 11.06 26.67
CA LYS A 443 8.80 10.93 25.39
C LYS A 443 8.95 12.29 24.71
N SER A 444 10.11 12.48 24.05
CA SER A 444 10.40 13.67 23.22
C SER A 444 9.38 13.90 22.13
N ASP A 445 8.82 12.82 21.58
CA ASP A 445 7.95 12.88 20.40
C ASP A 445 6.63 13.60 20.72
N ALA A 446 6.10 13.46 21.93
CA ALA A 446 4.92 14.22 22.37
C ALA A 446 5.22 15.71 22.56
N MET A 447 6.43 16.08 23.02
CA MET A 447 6.85 17.48 23.08
C MET A 447 6.98 18.08 21.67
N GLN A 448 7.58 17.32 20.75
CA GLN A 448 7.73 17.71 19.36
C GLN A 448 6.36 17.89 18.69
N GLN A 449 5.46 16.92 18.85
CA GLN A 449 4.11 16.98 18.28
C GLN A 449 3.31 18.17 18.82
N LYS A 450 3.41 18.48 20.12
CA LYS A 450 2.79 19.70 20.68
C LYS A 450 3.36 20.96 20.03
N TYR A 451 4.68 21.02 19.88
CA TYR A 451 5.33 22.16 19.24
C TYR A 451 4.88 22.33 17.79
N ASP A 452 4.78 21.23 17.03
CA ASP A 452 4.35 21.26 15.64
C ASP A 452 2.89 21.71 15.50
N LEU A 453 2.00 21.23 16.38
CA LEU A 453 0.62 21.71 16.48
C LEU A 453 0.57 23.23 16.75
N VAL A 454 1.30 23.72 17.76
CA VAL A 454 1.34 25.17 18.08
C VAL A 454 1.90 25.98 16.91
N LYS A 455 2.92 25.46 16.24
CA LYS A 455 3.54 26.08 15.07
C LYS A 455 2.58 26.18 13.88
N GLN A 456 1.79 25.14 13.61
CA GLN A 456 0.74 25.19 12.57
C GLN A 456 -0.32 26.24 12.90
N ILE A 457 -0.78 26.29 14.15
CA ILE A 457 -1.79 27.25 14.58
C ILE A 457 -1.26 28.67 14.42
N ALA A 458 -0.04 28.94 14.90
CA ALA A 458 0.61 30.25 14.80
C ALA A 458 0.82 30.69 13.34
N SER A 459 1.15 29.76 12.42
CA SER A 459 1.40 30.11 11.02
C SER A 459 0.12 30.43 10.23
N THR A 460 -1.02 29.88 10.63
CA THR A 460 -2.30 30.00 9.90
C THR A 460 -2.93 31.40 10.02
N LYS A 461 -2.64 32.14 11.10
CA LYS A 461 -3.19 33.49 11.36
C LYS A 461 -4.72 33.55 11.24
N SER A 462 -5.39 32.60 11.87
CA SER A 462 -6.86 32.48 11.85
C SER A 462 -7.53 33.74 12.44
N PRO A 463 -8.64 34.22 11.84
CA PRO A 463 -9.39 35.38 12.36
C PRO A 463 -10.08 35.11 13.71
N VAL A 464 -10.18 33.85 14.13
CA VAL A 464 -10.73 33.43 15.43
C VAL A 464 -9.80 33.83 16.59
N LEU A 465 -8.49 33.95 16.31
CA LEU A 465 -7.49 34.31 17.31
C LEU A 465 -7.35 35.82 17.40
N ASP A 466 -7.40 36.35 18.62
CA ASP A 466 -7.06 37.75 18.85
C ASP A 466 -5.53 37.99 18.72
N GLN A 467 -5.13 39.26 18.63
CA GLN A 467 -3.72 39.63 18.47
C GLN A 467 -2.85 39.17 19.65
N MET A 468 -3.40 39.09 20.85
CA MET A 468 -2.68 38.69 22.04
C MET A 468 -2.43 37.18 22.05
N GLN A 469 -3.45 36.39 21.75
CA GLN A 469 -3.39 34.94 21.58
C GLN A 469 -2.40 34.57 20.48
N GLN A 470 -2.47 35.24 19.33
CA GLN A 470 -1.53 35.06 18.22
C GLN A 470 -0.08 35.34 18.65
N ALA A 471 0.16 36.45 19.35
CA ALA A 471 1.49 36.79 19.85
C ALA A 471 2.03 35.78 20.88
N GLN A 472 1.16 35.22 21.74
CA GLN A 472 1.53 34.18 22.70
C GLN A 472 1.98 32.89 22.00
N LEU A 473 1.26 32.47 20.95
CA LEU A 473 1.60 31.28 20.17
C LEU A 473 2.93 31.49 19.40
N GLU A 474 3.12 32.66 18.77
CA GLU A 474 4.39 33.00 18.11
C GLU A 474 5.56 33.03 19.10
N HIS A 475 5.34 33.55 20.31
CA HIS A 475 6.34 33.51 21.38
C HIS A 475 6.68 32.09 21.81
N TYR A 476 5.68 31.21 21.94
CA TYR A 476 5.90 29.79 22.20
C TYR A 476 6.76 29.14 21.10
N VAL A 477 6.46 29.40 19.83
CA VAL A 477 7.24 28.84 18.71
C VAL A 477 8.69 29.33 18.73
N ALA A 478 8.91 30.62 19.03
CA ALA A 478 10.23 31.24 19.08
C ALA A 478 11.13 30.68 20.20
N GLN A 479 10.54 30.24 21.31
CA GLN A 479 11.26 29.60 22.42
C GLN A 479 11.79 28.20 22.08
N GLY A 480 11.15 27.50 21.12
CA GLY A 480 11.52 26.14 20.71
C GLY A 480 10.89 25.02 21.53
N VAL A 481 11.15 23.78 21.10
CA VAL A 481 10.53 22.54 21.62
C VAL A 481 10.91 22.28 23.08
N TYR A 482 12.21 22.37 23.40
CA TYR A 482 12.77 22.01 24.71
C TYR A 482 12.89 23.18 25.70
N TYR A 483 12.12 24.26 25.48
CA TYR A 483 12.15 25.40 26.38
C TYR A 483 11.62 25.01 27.76
N SER A 484 12.45 25.22 28.79
CA SER A 484 12.08 25.13 30.19
C SER A 484 12.38 26.49 30.83
N ALA A 485 11.37 27.11 31.44
CA ALA A 485 11.59 28.32 32.22
C ALA A 485 12.57 27.96 33.36
N ARG A 486 13.73 28.61 33.39
CA ARG A 486 14.65 28.45 34.53
C ARG A 486 13.89 28.83 35.79
N PRO A 487 13.93 28.02 36.87
CA PRO A 487 13.53 28.51 38.17
C PRO A 487 14.32 29.80 38.44
N ALA A 488 13.65 30.84 38.94
CA ALA A 488 14.36 32.01 39.42
C ALA A 488 15.44 31.50 40.39
N PRO A 489 16.71 31.92 40.27
CA PRO A 489 17.70 31.56 41.26
C PRO A 489 17.14 31.98 42.62
N GLU A 490 17.05 31.03 43.56
CA GLU A 490 16.82 31.37 44.96
C GLU A 490 17.93 32.37 45.31
N VAL A 491 17.54 33.62 45.47
CA VAL A 491 18.40 34.60 46.10
C VAL A 491 18.45 34.13 47.54
N ASP A 492 19.50 33.40 47.90
CA ASP A 492 19.92 33.29 49.29
C ASP A 492 20.08 34.73 49.78
N LEU A 493 19.02 35.26 50.38
CA LEU A 493 19.12 36.36 51.31
C LEU A 493 19.93 35.80 52.47
N LEU A 494 21.26 35.89 52.34
CA LEU A 494 22.16 35.78 53.47
C LEU A 494 21.76 36.89 54.44
N ASP A 495 20.93 36.50 55.41
CA ASP A 495 20.70 37.23 56.64
C ASP A 495 22.04 37.45 57.35
N GLY A 496 22.35 38.71 57.68
CA GLY A 496 23.16 39.11 58.84
C GLY A 496 24.67 39.06 58.72
#